data_AF-A0A0M0KTE1-F1
#
_entry.id   AF-A0A0M0KTE1-F1
#
_cell.length_a   1.000
_cell.length_b   1.000
_cell.length_c   1.000
_cell.angle_alpha   90.00
_cell.angle_beta   90.00
_cell.angle_gamma   90.00
#
_symmetry.space_group_name_H-M   'P 1'
#
loop_
_entity.id
_entity.type
_entity.pdbx_description
1 polymer ?
#
loop_
_entity_poly.entity_id
_entity_poly.type
_entity_poly.pdbx_seq_one_letter_code
_entity_poly.pdbx_strand_id
1 'polypeptide(L)'
;MEEIMTKVLKDERLDDYPIFQKFCLLKEKGLRKESFNYLSSFINEATGWEEKKREHFVCWLFGLFEGSDHIHHLLVYPLEENVLKPILNTWMKKDPKDSRPFRWYGLFLQTENRIEYLNKAIELGGKSEQLAVLKLINLHFDSLWFSFHHLSEDLYLGNVEEDLLLISTLQLLNNKVECQQRRKTVETDINYYRELLNDWIEFESEQENDFVQWCKNRGKDYPWTTAYYYEK
;
A
#
# COMPACT_ATOMS: atom_id res chain seq x y z
N MET A 1 -1.22 -6.52 14.66
CA MET A 1 0.11 -7.08 14.36
C MET A 1 1.05 -6.63 15.50
N GLU A 2 2.29 -7.10 15.60
CA GLU A 2 3.22 -6.54 16.59
C GLU A 2 3.85 -5.25 16.03
N GLU A 3 4.14 -4.28 16.89
CA GLU A 3 4.80 -3.04 16.49
C GLU A 3 6.23 -3.29 16.00
N ILE A 4 6.64 -2.59 14.94
CA ILE A 4 7.95 -2.78 14.32
C ILE A 4 9.12 -2.63 15.30
N MET A 5 9.05 -1.66 16.21
CA MET A 5 10.16 -1.40 17.14
C MET A 5 10.35 -2.56 18.11
N THR A 6 9.25 -3.10 18.62
CA THR A 6 9.28 -4.26 19.51
C THR A 6 9.86 -5.48 18.79
N LYS A 7 9.46 -5.72 17.54
CA LYS A 7 9.97 -6.83 16.74
C LYS A 7 11.46 -6.73 16.46
N VAL A 8 11.93 -5.56 16.06
CA VAL A 8 13.34 -5.33 15.76
C VAL A 8 14.20 -5.51 17.01
N LEU A 9 13.78 -4.95 18.15
CA LEU A 9 14.52 -5.04 19.41
C LEU A 9 14.58 -6.46 19.99
N LYS A 10 13.70 -7.37 19.56
CA LYS A 10 13.71 -8.79 19.98
C LYS A 10 14.42 -9.72 18.99
N ASP A 11 14.72 -9.28 17.77
CA ASP A 11 15.36 -10.13 16.76
C ASP A 11 16.88 -10.18 17.01
N GLU A 12 17.41 -11.39 17.21
CA GLU A 12 18.84 -11.63 17.48
C GLU A 12 19.75 -11.10 16.36
N ARG A 13 19.26 -11.00 15.12
CA ARG A 13 20.03 -10.42 14.00
C ARG A 13 20.33 -8.94 14.17
N LEU A 14 19.67 -8.26 15.11
CA LEU A 14 20.00 -6.88 15.44
C LEU A 14 21.42 -6.74 16.00
N ASP A 15 21.96 -7.79 16.62
CA ASP A 15 23.32 -7.79 17.20
C ASP A 15 24.42 -7.69 16.13
N ASP A 16 24.12 -8.07 14.88
CA ASP A 16 25.01 -7.89 13.73
C ASP A 16 25.13 -6.41 13.29
N TYR A 17 24.25 -5.55 13.81
CA TYR A 17 24.13 -4.14 13.46
C TYR A 17 24.16 -3.22 14.69
N PRO A 18 25.27 -3.17 15.45
CA PRO A 18 25.33 -2.50 16.76
C PRO A 18 25.04 -0.98 16.71
N ILE A 19 25.42 -0.29 15.62
CA ILE A 19 25.09 1.14 15.47
C ILE A 19 23.58 1.32 15.21
N PHE A 20 22.98 0.44 14.42
CA PHE A 20 21.53 0.43 14.17
C PHE A 20 20.74 0.05 15.43
N GLN A 21 21.23 -0.90 16.23
CA GLN A 21 20.67 -1.28 17.53
C GLN A 21 20.60 -0.06 18.47
N LYS A 22 21.69 0.71 18.57
CA LYS A 22 21.68 1.94 19.38
C LYS A 22 20.69 2.97 18.86
N PHE A 23 20.58 3.15 17.53
CA PHE A 23 19.53 3.98 16.95
C PHE A 23 18.13 3.52 17.38
N CYS A 24 17.83 2.22 17.26
CA CYS A 24 16.53 1.65 17.61
C CYS A 24 16.21 1.86 19.10
N LEU A 25 17.14 1.54 20.00
CA LEU A 25 16.97 1.67 21.45
C LEU A 25 16.74 3.12 21.89
N LEU A 26 17.47 4.08 21.31
CA LEU A 26 17.29 5.50 21.62
C LEU A 26 15.99 6.04 21.05
N LYS A 27 15.58 5.57 19.87
CA LYS A 27 14.32 5.96 19.25
C LYS A 27 13.12 5.49 20.07
N GLU A 28 13.16 4.26 20.57
CA GLU A 28 12.15 3.70 21.46
C GLU A 28 12.00 4.51 22.77
N LYS A 29 13.12 5.03 23.29
CA LYS A 29 13.14 5.92 24.47
C LYS A 29 12.71 7.36 24.18
N GLY A 30 12.34 7.69 22.94
CA GLY A 30 11.97 9.05 22.54
C GLY A 30 13.16 10.02 22.42
N LEU A 31 14.41 9.54 22.48
CA LEU A 31 15.62 10.35 22.41
C LEU A 31 15.98 10.69 20.96
N ARG A 32 15.10 11.48 20.31
CA ARG A 32 15.14 11.75 18.86
C ARG A 32 16.50 12.26 18.40
N LYS A 33 17.05 13.32 19.00
CA LYS A 33 18.31 13.92 18.55
C LYS A 33 19.47 12.92 18.59
N GLU A 34 19.59 12.19 19.70
CA GLU A 34 20.66 11.21 19.90
C GLU A 34 20.48 10.00 18.97
N SER A 35 19.25 9.51 18.81
CA SER A 35 18.95 8.41 17.87
C SER A 35 19.38 8.78 16.45
N PHE A 36 19.12 10.00 15.99
CA PHE A 36 19.46 10.43 14.64
C PHE A 36 20.98 10.60 14.44
N ASN A 37 21.74 10.93 15.49
CA ASN A 37 23.20 10.90 15.41
C ASN A 37 23.72 9.48 15.13
N TYR A 38 23.16 8.47 15.82
CA TYR A 38 23.48 7.07 15.55
C TYR A 38 23.00 6.61 14.18
N LEU A 39 21.85 7.08 13.71
CA LEU A 39 21.39 6.80 12.36
C LEU A 39 22.36 7.35 11.30
N SER A 40 22.86 8.58 11.48
CA SER A 40 23.88 9.14 10.58
C SER A 40 25.17 8.32 10.59
N SER A 41 25.63 7.88 11.76
CA SER A 41 26.78 6.97 11.86
C SER A 41 26.52 5.63 11.17
N PHE A 42 25.31 5.08 11.32
CA PHE A 42 24.91 3.83 10.69
C PHE A 42 24.89 3.95 9.15
N ILE A 43 24.36 5.05 8.63
CA ILE A 43 24.36 5.35 7.19
C ILE A 43 25.80 5.35 6.66
N ASN A 44 26.71 6.05 7.34
CA ASN A 44 28.13 6.06 6.96
C ASN A 44 28.74 4.65 6.96
N GLU A 45 28.44 3.83 7.97
CA GLU A 45 28.89 2.43 7.99
C GLU A 45 28.33 1.63 6.80
N ALA A 46 27.02 1.75 6.54
CA ALA A 46 26.33 1.01 5.49
C ALA A 46 26.86 1.33 4.08
N THR A 47 27.34 2.56 3.84
CA THR A 47 27.99 2.91 2.57
C THR A 47 29.28 2.13 2.32
N GLY A 48 29.98 1.69 3.37
CA GLY A 48 31.20 0.89 3.27
C GLY A 48 30.97 -0.62 3.18
N TRP A 49 29.74 -1.09 3.35
CA TRP A 49 29.45 -2.52 3.37
C TRP A 49 29.68 -3.18 2.02
N GLU A 50 30.18 -4.42 2.07
CA GLU A 50 30.12 -5.33 0.94
C GLU A 50 28.68 -5.66 0.58
N GLU A 51 28.48 -6.06 -0.68
CA GLU A 51 27.15 -6.31 -1.25
C GLU A 51 26.35 -7.34 -0.45
N LYS A 52 26.98 -8.45 -0.06
CA LYS A 52 26.32 -9.51 0.71
C LYS A 52 25.76 -9.00 2.04
N LYS A 53 26.49 -8.12 2.74
CA LYS A 53 26.03 -7.52 4.01
C LYS A 53 24.84 -6.58 3.78
N ARG A 54 24.86 -5.80 2.68
CA ARG A 54 23.75 -4.92 2.28
C ARG A 54 22.49 -5.73 1.98
N GLU A 55 22.59 -6.76 1.15
CA GLU A 55 21.48 -7.65 0.81
C GLU A 55 20.90 -8.33 2.06
N HIS A 56 21.76 -8.84 2.95
CA HIS A 56 21.32 -9.47 4.19
C HIS A 56 20.52 -8.50 5.08
N PHE A 57 21.01 -7.27 5.23
CA PHE A 57 20.34 -6.24 6.03
C PHE A 57 18.95 -5.90 5.47
N VAL A 58 18.84 -5.65 4.17
CA VAL A 58 17.54 -5.30 3.58
C VAL A 58 16.57 -6.49 3.60
N CYS A 59 17.04 -7.72 3.36
CA CYS A 59 16.20 -8.91 3.46
C CYS A 59 15.63 -9.09 4.86
N TRP A 60 16.48 -8.92 5.87
CA TRP A 60 16.07 -9.00 7.26
C TRP A 60 15.06 -7.90 7.61
N LEU A 61 15.38 -6.64 7.33
CA LEU A 61 14.54 -5.50 7.71
C LEU A 61 13.19 -5.52 6.99
N PHE A 62 13.15 -5.75 5.69
CA PHE A 62 11.89 -5.84 4.95
C PHE A 62 11.07 -7.08 5.34
N GLY A 63 11.73 -8.20 5.67
CA GLY A 63 11.05 -9.37 6.23
C GLY A 63 10.32 -9.04 7.53
N LEU A 64 10.87 -8.14 8.36
CA LEU A 64 10.16 -7.62 9.53
C LEU A 64 9.01 -6.68 9.12
N PHE A 65 9.21 -5.78 8.16
CA PHE A 65 8.16 -4.86 7.70
C PHE A 65 6.92 -5.56 7.13
N GLU A 66 7.10 -6.65 6.38
CA GLU A 66 5.99 -7.43 5.77
C GLU A 66 4.99 -7.98 6.81
N GLY A 67 5.40 -8.12 8.07
CA GLY A 67 4.55 -8.61 9.14
C GLY A 67 4.42 -7.66 10.32
N SER A 68 4.67 -6.36 10.16
CA SER A 68 4.61 -5.40 11.28
C SER A 68 3.68 -4.22 11.02
N ASP A 69 3.06 -3.72 12.08
CA ASP A 69 2.32 -2.45 12.06
C ASP A 69 3.27 -1.28 12.38
N HIS A 70 2.82 -0.06 12.07
CA HIS A 70 3.52 1.19 12.42
C HIS A 70 4.98 1.25 11.94
N ILE A 71 5.27 0.69 10.76
CA ILE A 71 6.64 0.64 10.20
C ILE A 71 7.32 2.01 10.10
N HIS A 72 6.55 3.09 9.97
CA HIS A 72 7.04 4.48 9.92
C HIS A 72 7.70 4.93 11.23
N HIS A 73 7.46 4.23 12.34
CA HIS A 73 8.23 4.39 13.57
C HIS A 73 9.69 3.98 13.40
N LEU A 74 10.05 3.19 12.39
CA LEU A 74 11.45 2.82 12.10
C LEU A 74 11.91 3.31 10.71
N LEU A 75 11.07 3.15 9.70
CA LEU A 75 11.27 3.59 8.32
C LEU A 75 11.19 5.12 8.23
N VAL A 76 12.27 5.78 8.64
CA VAL A 76 12.43 7.23 8.57
C VAL A 76 13.17 7.64 7.30
N TYR A 77 12.90 8.85 6.84
CA TYR A 77 13.44 9.39 5.59
C TYR A 77 14.97 9.18 5.39
N PRO A 78 15.86 9.46 6.37
CA PRO A 78 17.29 9.24 6.14
C PRO A 78 17.68 7.77 5.93
N LEU A 79 16.99 6.84 6.60
CA LEU A 79 17.23 5.40 6.42
C LEU A 79 16.76 4.95 5.03
N GLU A 80 15.57 5.40 4.64
CA GLU A 80 14.98 5.12 3.34
C GLU A 80 15.87 5.61 2.19
N GLU A 81 16.21 6.90 2.17
CA GLU A 81 16.91 7.53 1.05
C GLU A 81 18.39 7.12 0.93
N ASN A 82 19.07 6.94 2.06
CA ASN A 82 20.53 6.77 2.05
C ASN A 82 20.97 5.31 2.18
N VAL A 83 20.06 4.39 2.54
CA VAL A 83 20.38 2.97 2.70
C VAL A 83 19.45 2.12 1.85
N LEU A 84 18.14 2.17 2.10
CA LEU A 84 17.20 1.22 1.49
C LEU A 84 17.05 1.44 -0.01
N LYS A 85 16.74 2.65 -0.47
CA LYS A 85 16.59 2.95 -1.90
C LYS A 85 17.86 2.65 -2.70
N PRO A 86 19.07 3.09 -2.28
CA PRO A 86 20.30 2.77 -3.02
C PRO A 86 20.57 1.27 -3.15
N ILE A 87 20.33 0.50 -2.08
CA ILE A 87 20.51 -0.96 -2.10
C ILE A 87 19.51 -1.60 -3.07
N LEU A 88 18.21 -1.29 -2.95
CA LEU A 88 17.20 -1.87 -3.84
C LEU A 88 17.42 -1.47 -5.31
N ASN A 89 17.79 -0.22 -5.58
CA ASN A 89 18.08 0.25 -6.93
C ASN A 89 19.30 -0.45 -7.55
N THR A 90 20.29 -0.79 -6.75
CA THR A 90 21.46 -1.56 -7.20
C THR A 90 21.05 -3.00 -7.48
N TRP A 91 20.26 -3.60 -6.58
CA TRP A 91 19.73 -4.95 -6.74
C TRP A 91 18.91 -5.09 -8.03
N MET A 92 17.93 -4.22 -8.28
CA MET A 92 17.10 -4.28 -9.49
C MET A 92 17.90 -4.23 -10.80
N LYS A 93 19.06 -3.54 -10.80
CA LYS A 93 19.95 -3.49 -11.97
C LYS A 93 20.75 -4.77 -12.15
N LYS A 94 21.21 -5.36 -11.05
CA LYS A 94 22.07 -6.55 -11.07
C LYS A 94 21.27 -7.83 -11.30
N ASP A 95 20.13 -7.96 -10.63
CA ASP A 95 19.23 -9.09 -10.78
C ASP A 95 17.81 -8.60 -11.07
N PRO A 96 17.50 -8.27 -12.34
CA PRO A 96 16.20 -7.75 -12.74
C PRO A 96 15.09 -8.82 -12.70
N LYS A 97 15.41 -10.08 -12.38
CA LYS A 97 14.45 -11.17 -12.30
C LYS A 97 13.96 -11.42 -10.89
N ASP A 98 14.64 -10.87 -9.88
CA ASP A 98 14.19 -10.96 -8.50
C ASP A 98 13.02 -10.00 -8.26
N SER A 99 11.87 -10.52 -7.84
CA SER A 99 10.66 -9.73 -7.57
C SER A 99 10.76 -8.91 -6.28
N ARG A 100 11.56 -9.35 -5.30
CA ARG A 100 11.62 -8.78 -3.95
C ARG A 100 11.97 -7.29 -3.92
N PRO A 101 13.02 -6.80 -4.62
CA PRO A 101 13.33 -5.37 -4.57
C PRO A 101 12.20 -4.52 -5.17
N PHE A 102 11.54 -4.96 -6.23
CA PHE A 102 10.36 -4.26 -6.78
C PHE A 102 9.20 -4.26 -5.78
N ARG A 103 8.90 -5.41 -5.15
CA ARG A 103 7.86 -5.53 -4.13
C ARG A 103 8.11 -4.55 -2.99
N TRP A 104 9.29 -4.58 -2.39
CA TRP A 104 9.60 -3.74 -1.22
C TRP A 104 9.59 -2.25 -1.54
N TYR A 105 10.04 -1.87 -2.74
CA TYR A 105 9.96 -0.49 -3.21
C TYR A 105 8.51 -0.01 -3.29
N GLY A 106 7.64 -0.80 -3.92
CA GLY A 106 6.22 -0.44 -4.08
C GLY A 106 5.38 -0.54 -2.80
N LEU A 107 5.70 -1.47 -1.91
CA LEU A 107 4.96 -1.64 -0.66
C LEU A 107 5.29 -0.53 0.36
N PHE A 108 6.58 -0.28 0.59
CA PHE A 108 7.04 0.43 1.78
C PHE A 108 7.64 1.79 1.51
N LEU A 109 8.34 1.95 0.39
CA LEU A 109 9.10 3.18 0.14
C LEU A 109 8.23 4.24 -0.52
N GLN A 110 8.60 5.50 -0.32
CA GLN A 110 7.99 6.65 -0.97
C GLN A 110 8.45 6.69 -2.43
N THR A 111 7.49 6.59 -3.34
CA THR A 111 7.72 6.63 -4.78
C THR A 111 6.45 7.03 -5.51
N GLU A 112 6.60 7.81 -6.58
CA GLU A 112 5.52 8.15 -7.49
C GLU A 112 5.13 6.94 -8.35
N ASN A 113 6.11 6.12 -8.75
CA ASN A 113 5.91 4.96 -9.62
C ASN A 113 5.48 3.69 -8.86
N ARG A 114 4.71 3.85 -7.76
CA ARG A 114 4.35 2.75 -6.86
C ARG A 114 3.66 1.59 -7.59
N ILE A 115 2.70 1.92 -8.45
CA ILE A 115 1.92 0.93 -9.20
C ILE A 115 2.82 0.13 -10.16
N GLU A 116 3.78 0.78 -10.82
CA GLU A 116 4.73 0.12 -11.74
C GLU A 116 5.58 -0.92 -11.01
N TYR A 117 6.13 -0.55 -9.84
CA TYR A 117 6.94 -1.47 -9.03
C TYR A 117 6.14 -2.69 -8.56
N LEU A 118 4.90 -2.49 -8.10
CA LEU A 118 4.05 -3.60 -7.66
C LEU A 118 3.65 -4.51 -8.82
N ASN A 119 3.30 -3.94 -9.98
CA ASN A 119 3.03 -4.72 -11.19
C ASN A 119 4.26 -5.53 -11.61
N LYS A 120 5.45 -4.93 -11.58
CA LYS A 120 6.69 -5.63 -11.94
C LYS A 120 7.00 -6.77 -10.97
N ALA A 121 6.77 -6.56 -9.67
CA ALA A 121 6.91 -7.62 -8.68
C ALA A 121 6.01 -8.81 -9.03
N ILE A 122 4.71 -8.57 -9.28
CA ILE A 122 3.72 -9.61 -9.62
C ILE A 122 4.07 -10.33 -10.93
N GLU A 123 4.55 -9.60 -11.94
CA GLU A 123 5.02 -10.19 -13.20
C GLU A 123 6.14 -11.21 -12.97
N LEU A 124 7.11 -10.87 -12.11
CA LEU A 124 8.30 -11.68 -11.85
C LEU A 124 8.06 -12.82 -10.86
N GLY A 125 7.38 -12.55 -9.74
CA GLY A 125 7.17 -13.51 -8.66
C GLY A 125 5.86 -14.30 -8.77
N GLY A 126 4.94 -13.87 -9.63
CA GLY A 126 3.68 -14.57 -9.88
C GLY A 126 2.85 -14.76 -8.61
N LYS A 127 2.51 -16.01 -8.30
CA LYS A 127 1.60 -16.35 -7.19
C LYS A 127 2.15 -16.02 -5.79
N SER A 128 3.48 -16.00 -5.61
CA SER A 128 4.08 -15.68 -4.30
C SER A 128 3.90 -14.21 -3.90
N GLU A 129 3.52 -13.34 -4.83
CA GLU A 129 3.47 -11.88 -4.63
C GLU A 129 2.13 -11.39 -4.07
N GLN A 130 1.55 -12.15 -3.13
CA GLN A 130 0.23 -11.84 -2.57
C GLN A 130 0.15 -10.47 -1.90
N LEU A 131 1.23 -10.02 -1.23
CA LEU A 131 1.28 -8.69 -0.63
C LEU A 131 1.19 -7.57 -1.70
N ALA A 132 1.87 -7.74 -2.84
CA ALA A 132 1.83 -6.78 -3.93
C ALA A 132 0.44 -6.76 -4.60
N VAL A 133 -0.16 -7.94 -4.85
CA VAL A 133 -1.51 -8.06 -5.40
C VAL A 133 -2.52 -7.32 -4.53
N LEU A 134 -2.51 -7.59 -3.22
CA LEU A 134 -3.44 -6.99 -2.28
C LEU A 134 -3.22 -5.48 -2.14
N LYS A 135 -1.96 -5.01 -2.18
CA LYS A 135 -1.68 -3.58 -2.14
C LYS A 135 -2.19 -2.86 -3.39
N LEU A 136 -2.03 -3.44 -4.58
CA LEU A 136 -2.60 -2.87 -5.80
C LEU A 136 -4.12 -2.81 -5.76
N ILE A 137 -4.78 -3.88 -5.29
CA ILE A 137 -6.23 -3.89 -5.11
C ILE A 137 -6.67 -2.72 -4.22
N ASN A 138 -6.01 -2.53 -3.07
CA ASN A 138 -6.35 -1.43 -2.18
C ASN A 138 -6.13 -0.05 -2.84
N LEU A 139 -5.03 0.14 -3.57
CA LEU A 139 -4.77 1.40 -4.27
C LEU A 139 -5.84 1.71 -5.33
N HIS A 140 -6.32 0.70 -6.06
CA HIS A 140 -7.39 0.89 -7.04
C HIS A 140 -8.75 1.13 -6.38
N PHE A 141 -9.03 0.50 -5.23
CA PHE A 141 -10.21 0.85 -4.45
C PHE A 141 -10.14 2.26 -3.87
N ASP A 142 -8.96 2.73 -3.43
CA ASP A 142 -8.77 4.12 -2.98
C ASP A 142 -9.10 5.11 -4.12
N SER A 143 -8.70 4.79 -5.36
CA SER A 143 -9.06 5.57 -6.55
C SER A 143 -10.57 5.57 -6.81
N LEU A 144 -11.24 4.40 -6.78
CA LEU A 144 -12.70 4.35 -6.94
C LEU A 144 -13.41 5.11 -5.82
N TRP A 145 -13.00 4.91 -4.56
CA TRP A 145 -13.53 5.68 -3.44
C TRP A 145 -13.42 7.19 -3.70
N PHE A 146 -12.29 7.66 -4.22
CA PHE A 146 -12.14 9.07 -4.59
C PHE A 146 -13.13 9.51 -5.68
N SER A 147 -13.41 8.68 -6.68
CA SER A 147 -14.42 8.99 -7.70
C SER A 147 -15.84 9.13 -7.13
N PHE A 148 -16.20 8.30 -6.13
CA PHE A 148 -17.58 8.16 -5.64
C PHE A 148 -17.88 8.79 -4.27
N HIS A 149 -16.89 9.31 -3.52
CA HIS A 149 -17.15 9.72 -2.12
C HIS A 149 -18.10 10.93 -1.95
N HIS A 150 -18.35 11.70 -3.01
CA HIS A 150 -19.32 12.81 -3.02
C HIS A 150 -20.65 12.46 -3.71
N LEU A 151 -20.90 11.18 -4.02
CA LEU A 151 -22.10 10.79 -4.76
C LEU A 151 -23.41 11.09 -4.00
N SER A 152 -23.36 11.10 -2.67
CA SER A 152 -24.49 11.51 -1.82
C SER A 152 -24.82 13.00 -1.91
N GLU A 153 -23.94 13.78 -2.54
CA GLU A 153 -24.09 15.21 -2.84
C GLU A 153 -24.39 15.41 -4.33
N ASP A 154 -24.88 14.36 -5.00
CA ASP A 154 -25.14 14.29 -6.45
C ASP A 154 -23.91 14.60 -7.31
N LEU A 155 -22.72 14.28 -6.81
CA LEU A 155 -21.46 14.63 -7.45
C LEU A 155 -20.54 13.41 -7.60
N TYR A 156 -20.39 12.96 -8.85
CA TYR A 156 -19.34 12.05 -9.27
C TYR A 156 -18.10 12.85 -9.70
N LEU A 157 -16.94 12.51 -9.13
CA LEU A 157 -15.67 13.20 -9.40
C LEU A 157 -14.78 12.45 -10.40
N GLY A 158 -15.15 11.23 -10.77
CA GLY A 158 -14.34 10.35 -11.61
C GLY A 158 -14.56 10.54 -13.12
N ASN A 159 -13.99 9.62 -13.87
CA ASN A 159 -14.24 9.44 -15.29
C ASN A 159 -14.79 8.03 -15.53
N VAL A 160 -15.92 7.92 -16.22
CA VAL A 160 -16.61 6.64 -16.43
C VAL A 160 -15.72 5.60 -17.12
N GLU A 161 -14.97 5.99 -18.14
CA GLU A 161 -14.10 5.07 -18.89
C GLU A 161 -12.93 4.57 -18.02
N GLU A 162 -12.33 5.48 -17.24
CA GLU A 162 -11.24 5.15 -16.32
C GLU A 162 -11.71 4.22 -15.20
N ASP A 163 -12.88 4.49 -14.60
CA ASP A 163 -13.42 3.68 -13.51
C ASP A 163 -13.89 2.29 -14.00
N LEU A 164 -14.42 2.18 -15.23
CA LEU A 164 -14.69 0.88 -15.86
C LEU A 164 -13.40 0.05 -16.05
N LEU A 165 -12.31 0.71 -16.45
CA LEU A 165 -11.00 0.06 -16.58
C LEU A 165 -10.44 -0.36 -15.22
N LEU A 166 -10.60 0.46 -14.18
CA LEU A 166 -10.20 0.14 -12.81
C LEU A 166 -10.96 -1.08 -12.27
N ILE A 167 -12.29 -1.12 -12.46
CA ILE A 167 -13.13 -2.26 -12.06
C ILE A 167 -12.67 -3.55 -12.78
N SER A 168 -12.39 -3.45 -14.08
CA SER A 168 -11.89 -4.59 -14.86
C SER A 168 -10.51 -5.06 -14.38
N THR A 169 -9.64 -4.11 -14.04
CA THR A 169 -8.30 -4.39 -13.49
C THR A 169 -8.40 -5.07 -12.12
N LEU A 170 -9.30 -4.60 -11.25
CA LEU A 170 -9.57 -5.21 -9.96
C LEU A 170 -10.04 -6.66 -10.09
N GLN A 171 -10.90 -6.99 -11.05
CA GLN A 171 -11.31 -8.38 -11.30
C GLN A 171 -10.10 -9.27 -11.68
N LEU A 172 -9.23 -8.78 -12.57
CA LEU A 172 -8.03 -9.50 -12.98
C LEU A 172 -7.06 -9.72 -11.81
N LEU A 173 -6.92 -8.73 -10.92
CA LEU A 173 -6.12 -8.84 -9.71
C LEU A 173 -6.77 -9.81 -8.71
N ASN A 174 -8.09 -9.77 -8.52
CA ASN A 174 -8.81 -10.64 -7.59
C ASN A 174 -8.64 -12.14 -7.95
N ASN A 175 -8.58 -12.45 -9.24
CA ASN A 175 -8.27 -13.80 -9.73
C ASN A 175 -6.89 -14.33 -9.28
N LYS A 176 -5.96 -13.45 -8.90
CA LYS A 176 -4.63 -13.79 -8.39
C LYS A 176 -4.58 -13.93 -6.86
N VAL A 177 -5.62 -13.51 -6.14
CA VAL A 177 -5.71 -13.59 -4.68
C VAL A 177 -5.89 -15.04 -4.26
N GLU A 178 -4.95 -15.60 -3.49
CA GLU A 178 -4.99 -17.01 -3.08
C GLU A 178 -5.97 -17.28 -1.94
N CYS A 179 -6.06 -16.35 -0.98
CA CYS A 179 -6.96 -16.51 0.16
C CYS A 179 -8.42 -16.37 -0.28
N GLN A 180 -9.18 -17.48 -0.25
CA GLN A 180 -10.57 -17.51 -0.70
C GLN A 180 -11.46 -16.50 0.05
N GLN A 181 -11.26 -16.32 1.36
CA GLN A 181 -12.02 -15.35 2.13
C GLN A 181 -11.75 -13.92 1.65
N ARG A 182 -10.48 -13.56 1.46
CA ARG A 182 -10.11 -12.24 0.91
C ARG A 182 -10.65 -12.04 -0.49
N ARG A 183 -10.58 -13.07 -1.35
CA ARG A 183 -11.11 -13.02 -2.71
C ARG A 183 -12.61 -12.71 -2.73
N LYS A 184 -13.39 -13.33 -1.84
CA LYS A 184 -14.83 -13.05 -1.70
C LYS A 184 -15.11 -11.63 -1.23
N THR A 185 -14.34 -11.12 -0.26
CA THR A 185 -14.46 -9.73 0.21
C THR A 185 -14.20 -8.76 -0.94
N VAL A 186 -13.06 -8.92 -1.64
CA VAL A 186 -12.72 -8.08 -2.80
C VAL A 186 -13.78 -8.17 -3.90
N GLU A 187 -14.32 -9.35 -4.18
CA GLU A 187 -15.39 -9.51 -5.18
C GLU A 187 -16.66 -8.74 -4.80
N THR A 188 -17.00 -8.72 -3.51
CA THR A 188 -18.15 -7.97 -2.99
C THR A 188 -17.95 -6.48 -3.21
N ASP A 189 -16.77 -5.96 -2.89
CA ASP A 189 -16.43 -4.54 -3.07
C ASP A 189 -16.37 -4.15 -4.55
N ILE A 190 -15.84 -5.02 -5.41
CA ILE A 190 -15.86 -4.83 -6.87
C ILE A 190 -17.32 -4.72 -7.38
N ASN A 191 -18.21 -5.60 -6.91
CA ASN A 191 -19.61 -5.60 -7.33
C ASN A 191 -20.32 -4.32 -6.88
N TYR A 192 -20.06 -3.87 -5.65
CA TYR A 192 -20.57 -2.60 -5.14
C TYR A 192 -20.21 -1.43 -6.06
N TYR A 193 -18.94 -1.23 -6.40
CA TYR A 193 -18.54 -0.13 -7.27
C TYR A 193 -19.04 -0.29 -8.71
N ARG A 194 -19.19 -1.53 -9.21
CA ARG A 194 -19.78 -1.76 -10.54
C ARG A 194 -21.24 -1.36 -10.58
N GLU A 195 -22.03 -1.75 -9.58
CA GLU A 195 -23.43 -1.36 -9.47
C GLU A 195 -23.57 0.15 -9.36
N LEU A 196 -22.73 0.77 -8.52
CA LEU A 196 -22.72 2.21 -8.30
C LEU A 196 -22.42 3.00 -9.59
N LEU A 197 -21.41 2.58 -10.36
CA LEU A 197 -21.07 3.22 -11.63
C LEU A 197 -22.17 3.04 -12.68
N ASN A 198 -22.74 1.84 -12.79
CA ASN A 198 -23.83 1.59 -13.74
C ASN A 198 -25.06 2.44 -13.41
N ASP A 199 -25.40 2.56 -12.12
CA ASP A 199 -26.50 3.40 -11.65
C ASP A 199 -26.25 4.88 -11.97
N TRP A 200 -25.03 5.36 -11.76
CA TRP A 200 -24.64 6.72 -12.13
C TRP A 200 -24.78 6.98 -13.63
N ILE A 201 -24.32 6.04 -14.48
CA ILE A 201 -24.46 6.14 -15.94
C ILE A 201 -25.93 6.17 -16.35
N GLU A 202 -26.77 5.32 -15.75
CA GLU A 202 -28.20 5.28 -16.04
C GLU A 202 -28.88 6.60 -15.64
N PHE A 203 -28.60 7.11 -14.44
CA PHE A 203 -29.08 8.40 -13.96
C PHE A 203 -28.72 9.55 -14.90
N GLU A 204 -27.44 9.69 -15.28
CA GLU A 204 -26.96 10.73 -16.19
C GLU A 204 -27.66 10.67 -17.56
N SER A 205 -27.97 9.45 -18.03
CA SER A 205 -28.67 9.26 -19.30
C SER A 205 -30.13 9.68 -19.27
N GLU A 206 -30.77 9.66 -18.10
CA GLU A 206 -32.18 10.00 -17.91
C GLU A 206 -32.41 11.51 -17.71
N GLN A 207 -31.34 12.30 -17.54
CA GLN A 207 -31.39 13.76 -17.29
C GLN A 207 -32.27 14.13 -16.07
N GLU A 208 -32.34 13.22 -15.10
CA GLU A 208 -33.05 13.44 -13.85
C GLU A 208 -32.24 14.38 -12.94
N ASN A 209 -32.93 15.01 -11.99
CA ASN A 209 -32.27 15.77 -10.93
C ASN A 209 -32.21 14.90 -9.68
N ASP A 210 -31.15 15.04 -8.88
CA ASP A 210 -30.97 14.36 -7.59
C ASP A 210 -30.79 12.84 -7.72
N PHE A 211 -29.52 12.41 -7.76
CA PHE A 211 -29.11 11.01 -7.84
C PHE A 211 -29.57 10.22 -6.61
N VAL A 212 -29.54 10.84 -5.42
CA VAL A 212 -29.99 10.19 -4.18
C VAL A 212 -31.47 9.84 -4.26
N GLN A 213 -32.30 10.77 -4.72
CA GLN A 213 -33.72 10.55 -4.91
C GLN A 213 -34.00 9.55 -6.04
N TRP A 214 -33.23 9.60 -7.13
CA TRP A 214 -33.28 8.61 -8.21
C TRP A 214 -33.03 7.19 -7.68
N CYS A 215 -31.99 7.01 -6.86
CA CYS A 215 -31.68 5.75 -6.20
C CYS A 215 -32.82 5.27 -5.28
N LYS A 216 -33.39 6.15 -4.46
CA LYS A 216 -34.53 5.84 -3.57
C LYS A 216 -35.75 5.36 -4.37
N ASN A 217 -36.10 6.06 -5.43
CA ASN A 217 -37.25 5.73 -6.27
C ASN A 217 -37.13 4.35 -6.93
N ARG A 218 -35.89 3.90 -7.16
CA ARG A 218 -35.56 2.59 -7.75
C ARG A 218 -35.23 1.52 -6.71
N GLY A 219 -35.39 1.81 -5.42
CA GLY A 219 -35.16 0.86 -4.34
C GLY A 219 -33.71 0.43 -4.19
N LYS A 220 -32.74 1.30 -4.53
CA LYS A 220 -31.31 1.03 -4.35
C LYS A 220 -30.92 1.12 -2.87
N ASP A 221 -30.23 0.10 -2.38
CA ASP A 221 -29.88 -0.07 -0.96
C ASP A 221 -28.45 0.41 -0.64
N TYR A 222 -28.12 1.63 -1.05
CA TYR A 222 -26.84 2.23 -0.69
C TYR A 222 -26.90 2.83 0.72
N PRO A 223 -25.84 2.75 1.54
CA PRO A 223 -25.88 3.24 2.93
C PRO A 223 -26.27 4.73 3.06
N TRP A 224 -25.98 5.54 2.06
CA TRP A 224 -26.27 6.98 2.04
C TRP A 224 -27.66 7.32 1.48
N THR A 225 -28.38 6.39 0.83
CA THR A 225 -29.77 6.63 0.42
C THR A 225 -30.75 6.61 1.59
N THR A 226 -30.34 6.05 2.73
CA THR A 226 -31.14 6.00 3.98
C THR A 226 -30.62 6.92 5.07
N ALA A 227 -29.53 7.67 4.81
CA ALA A 227 -28.95 8.59 5.77
C ALA A 227 -29.85 9.82 5.97
N TYR A 228 -30.25 10.08 7.22
CA TYR A 228 -30.97 11.29 7.60
C TYR A 228 -29.96 12.36 8.02
N TYR A 229 -29.91 13.46 7.27
CA TYR A 229 -29.19 14.66 7.68
C TYR A 229 -30.13 15.51 8.55
N TYR A 230 -29.74 15.76 9.80
CA TYR A 230 -30.49 16.66 10.67
C TYR A 230 -30.35 18.10 10.17
N GLU A 231 -31.47 18.80 10.01
CA GLU A 231 -31.47 20.25 9.77
C GLU A 231 -30.82 20.97 10.96
N LYS A 232 -30.00 22.00 10.67
CA LYS A 232 -29.38 22.86 11.69
C LYS A 232 -30.33 23.95 12.17
#